data_AF-A0A7X5WPR7-F1
#
_entry.id   AF-A0A7X5WPR7-F1
#
_cell.length_a   1.000
_cell.length_b   1.000
_cell.length_c   1.000
_cell.angle_alpha   90.00
_cell.angle_beta   90.00
_cell.angle_gamma   90.00
#
_symmetry.space_group_name_H-M   'P 1'
#
loop_
_entity.id
_entity.type
_entity.pdbx_description
1 polymer ?
#
loop_
_entity_poly.entity_id
_entity_poly.type
_entity_poly.pdbx_seq_one_letter_code
_entity_poly.pdbx_strand_id
1 'polypeptide(L)'
;MSSTDDGPVWTIVVAAGSGRRFGSPKQFLELAGARVVDRAVLTAARHSDGVVVVVPAGAADDFEVAGAPAGVEVVAVEGAGSRAGSVRAG
;
A
#
# COMPACT_ATOMS: atom_id res chain seq x y z
N MET A 1 9.03 -18.35 26.59
CA MET A 1 8.38 -18.15 25.28
C MET A 1 7.10 -17.38 25.55
N SER A 2 7.14 -16.06 25.40
CA SER A 2 5.95 -15.23 25.63
C SER A 2 4.97 -15.50 24.49
N SER A 3 3.80 -16.04 24.82
CA SER A 3 2.64 -16.13 23.94
C SER A 3 2.00 -14.75 23.85
N THR A 4 2.03 -14.12 22.68
CA THR A 4 1.18 -12.98 22.37
C THR A 4 0.22 -13.44 21.28
N ASP A 5 -1.03 -13.74 21.68
CA ASP A 5 -2.17 -13.75 20.75
C ASP A 5 -2.48 -12.29 20.35
N ASP A 6 -1.51 -11.60 19.74
CA ASP A 6 -1.85 -10.42 18.96
C ASP A 6 -2.46 -10.94 17.67
N GLY A 7 -3.72 -10.57 17.41
CA GLY A 7 -4.42 -10.94 16.19
C GLY A 7 -3.67 -10.48 14.93
N PRO A 8 -4.11 -10.93 13.73
CA PRO A 8 -3.40 -10.65 12.49
C PRO A 8 -3.18 -9.15 12.29
N VAL A 9 -1.95 -8.78 11.96
CA VAL A 9 -1.53 -7.39 11.73
C VAL A 9 -1.67 -7.06 10.26
N TRP A 10 -2.45 -6.02 9.97
CA TRP A 10 -2.62 -5.48 8.62
C TRP A 10 -2.08 -4.06 8.51
N THR A 11 -1.43 -3.77 7.39
CA THR A 11 -0.94 -2.42 7.07
C THR A 11 -1.72 -1.80 5.92
N ILE A 12 -2.17 -0.56 6.09
CA ILE A 12 -2.77 0.24 5.01
C ILE A 12 -1.72 1.21 4.44
N VAL A 13 -1.34 1.00 3.18
CA VAL A 13 -0.47 1.91 2.42
C VAL A 13 -1.32 2.88 1.62
N VAL A 14 -1.43 4.12 2.10
CA VAL A 14 -2.26 5.14 1.45
C VAL A 14 -1.51 5.82 0.30
N ALA A 15 -1.82 5.45 -0.94
CA ALA A 15 -1.10 5.81 -2.16
C ALA A 15 -2.01 6.41 -3.27
N ALA A 16 -3.23 6.85 -2.93
CA ALA A 16 -4.20 7.41 -3.89
C ALA A 16 -3.99 8.91 -4.21
N GLY A 17 -3.00 9.54 -3.59
CA GLY A 17 -2.77 10.99 -3.72
C GLY A 17 -2.35 11.39 -5.13
N SER A 18 -2.93 12.48 -5.65
CA SER A 18 -2.58 13.06 -6.97
C SER A 18 -1.23 13.80 -6.99
N GLY A 19 -0.62 14.01 -5.83
CA GLY A 19 0.68 14.67 -5.72
C GLY A 19 0.71 16.13 -6.19
N ARG A 20 -0.41 16.86 -6.12
CA ARG A 20 -0.56 18.26 -6.60
C ARG A 20 0.54 19.24 -6.18
N ARG A 21 1.12 19.07 -4.99
CA ARG A 21 2.27 19.88 -4.52
C ARG A 21 3.60 19.50 -5.18
N PHE A 22 3.77 18.21 -5.49
CA PHE A 22 4.96 17.67 -6.14
C PHE A 22 4.89 17.83 -7.67
N GLY A 23 3.68 17.88 -8.23
CA GLY A 23 3.44 18.03 -9.68
C GLY A 23 3.03 16.73 -10.39
N SER A 24 3.12 15.58 -9.72
CA SER A 24 2.70 14.28 -10.25
C SER A 24 2.45 13.26 -9.12
N PRO A 25 1.81 12.11 -9.40
CA PRO A 25 1.63 11.00 -8.45
C PRO A 25 2.97 10.37 -8.02
N LYS A 26 3.67 11.02 -7.08
CA LYS A 26 5.05 10.69 -6.69
C LYS A 26 5.26 9.25 -6.20
N GLN A 27 4.21 8.59 -5.72
CA GLN A 27 4.23 7.20 -5.26
C GLN A 27 4.56 6.21 -6.39
N PHE A 28 4.22 6.55 -7.63
CA PHE A 28 4.47 5.69 -8.80
C PHE A 28 5.78 6.04 -9.51
N LEU A 29 6.47 7.09 -9.08
CA LEU A 29 7.79 7.43 -9.61
C LEU A 29 8.85 6.50 -9.05
N GLU A 30 9.87 6.25 -9.86
CA GLU A 30 11.03 5.50 -9.44
C GLU A 30 11.97 6.33 -8.56
N LEU A 31 12.49 5.69 -7.51
CA LEU A 31 13.55 6.21 -6.67
C LEU A 31 14.58 5.11 -6.45
N ALA A 32 15.74 5.24 -7.10
CA ALA A 32 16.79 4.24 -7.13
C ALA A 32 16.29 2.87 -7.66
N GLY A 33 15.64 2.89 -8.84
CA GLY A 33 15.28 1.68 -9.60
C GLY A 33 14.05 0.92 -9.09
N ALA A 34 13.24 1.50 -8.21
CA ALA A 34 11.97 0.94 -7.76
C ALA A 34 10.94 2.04 -7.53
N ARG A 35 9.66 1.76 -7.80
CA ARG A 35 8.58 2.70 -7.48
C ARG A 35 8.53 2.93 -5.97
N VAL A 36 8.24 4.15 -5.55
CA VAL A 36 8.13 4.48 -4.12
C VAL A 36 7.06 3.65 -3.42
N VAL A 37 5.94 3.36 -4.10
CA VAL A 37 4.86 2.51 -3.58
C VAL A 37 5.32 1.07 -3.37
N ASP A 38 6.08 0.49 -4.31
CA ASP A 38 6.58 -0.89 -4.19
C ASP A 38 7.46 -1.03 -2.95
N ARG A 39 8.36 -0.06 -2.72
CA ARG A 39 9.22 -0.06 -1.53
C ARG A 39 8.39 -0.02 -0.24
N ALA A 40 7.33 0.79 -0.20
CA ALA A 40 6.47 0.88 0.98
C ALA A 40 5.71 -0.43 1.22
N VAL A 41 5.10 -1.00 0.18
CA VAL A 41 4.35 -2.27 0.25
C VAL A 41 5.25 -3.42 0.67
N LEU A 42 6.41 -3.57 0.05
CA LEU A 42 7.35 -4.66 0.37
C LEU A 42 7.96 -4.52 1.77
N THR A 43 8.09 -3.29 2.28
CA THR A 43 8.51 -3.08 3.67
C THR A 43 7.40 -3.47 4.64
N ALA A 44 6.16 -3.05 4.38
CA ALA A 44 5.00 -3.41 5.20
C ALA A 44 4.76 -4.93 5.22
N ALA A 45 4.84 -5.58 4.05
CA ALA A 45 4.61 -7.00 3.89
C ALA A 45 5.61 -7.87 4.68
N ARG A 46 6.80 -7.37 5.04
CA ARG A 46 7.76 -8.10 5.90
C ARG A 46 7.35 -8.15 7.37
N HIS A 47 6.36 -7.37 7.77
CA HIS A 47 5.98 -7.15 9.17
C HIS A 47 4.45 -7.24 9.38
N SER A 48 3.71 -7.78 8.42
CA SER A 48 2.25 -7.85 8.47
C SER A 48 1.77 -9.14 7.81
N ASP A 49 0.62 -9.64 8.26
CA ASP A 49 -0.08 -10.77 7.65
C ASP A 49 -0.76 -10.36 6.34
N GLY A 50 -1.09 -9.07 6.20
CA GLY A 50 -1.62 -8.51 4.96
C GLY A 50 -1.34 -7.01 4.78
N VAL A 51 -1.41 -6.56 3.54
CA VAL A 51 -1.22 -5.16 3.14
C VAL A 51 -2.36 -4.74 2.21
N VAL A 52 -3.10 -3.70 2.60
CA VAL A 52 -4.04 -3.03 1.70
C VAL A 52 -3.36 -1.80 1.11
N VAL A 53 -3.32 -1.71 -0.21
CA VAL A 53 -2.74 -0.59 -0.94
C VAL A 53 -3.85 0.25 -1.54
N VAL A 54 -3.99 1.46 -1.02
CA VAL A 54 -5.04 2.37 -1.48
C VAL A 54 -4.50 3.18 -2.65
N VAL A 55 -4.99 2.95 -3.87
CA VAL A 55 -4.51 3.55 -5.13
C VAL A 55 -5.52 4.55 -5.71
N PRO A 56 -5.16 5.36 -6.72
CA PRO A 56 -6.13 6.25 -7.37
C PRO A 56 -7.33 5.48 -7.94
N ALA A 57 -8.47 6.16 -8.05
CA ALA A 57 -9.66 5.59 -8.67
C ALA A 57 -9.36 5.08 -10.10
N GLY A 58 -9.88 3.90 -10.45
CA GLY A 58 -9.64 3.21 -11.71
C GLY A 58 -8.29 2.52 -11.84
N ALA A 59 -7.47 2.48 -10.78
CA ALA A 59 -6.12 1.89 -10.83
C ALA A 59 -5.96 0.62 -9.99
N ALA A 60 -7.02 0.12 -9.33
CA ALA A 60 -6.93 -1.04 -8.45
C ALA A 60 -6.63 -2.33 -9.23
N ASP A 61 -7.34 -2.57 -10.33
CA ASP A 61 -7.18 -3.78 -11.14
C ASP A 61 -5.82 -3.86 -11.85
N ASP A 62 -5.20 -2.69 -12.12
CA ASP A 62 -3.88 -2.60 -12.78
C ASP A 62 -2.72 -2.54 -11.77
N PHE A 63 -3.00 -2.52 -10.47
CA PHE A 63 -1.96 -2.40 -9.45
C PHE A 63 -1.42 -3.77 -9.06
N GLU A 64 -0.15 -4.00 -9.40
CA GLU A 64 0.59 -5.19 -8.98
C GLU A 64 1.90 -4.82 -8.29
N VAL A 65 2.31 -5.63 -7.31
CA VAL A 65 3.61 -5.58 -6.64
C VAL A 65 4.21 -6.97 -6.62
N ALA A 66 5.36 -7.14 -7.29
CA ALA A 66 6.11 -8.40 -7.26
C ALA A 66 7.00 -8.48 -6.01
N GLY A 67 7.23 -9.71 -5.52
CA GLY A 67 8.23 -9.99 -4.48
C GLY A 67 7.77 -9.83 -3.04
N ALA A 68 6.45 -9.81 -2.78
CA ALA A 68 5.92 -9.94 -1.43
C ALA A 68 6.31 -11.30 -0.82
N PRO A 69 6.55 -11.40 0.50
CA PRO A 69 6.82 -12.68 1.16
C PRO A 69 5.68 -13.69 0.95
N ALA A 70 6.02 -14.97 0.87
CA ALA A 70 5.03 -16.03 0.76
C ALA A 70 4.08 -16.01 1.97
N GLY A 71 2.77 -16.14 1.71
CA GLY A 71 1.74 -16.15 2.76
C GLY A 71 1.27 -14.77 3.21
N VAL A 72 1.80 -13.67 2.64
CA VAL A 72 1.33 -12.31 2.90
C VAL A 72 0.37 -11.88 1.81
N GLU A 73 -0.82 -11.45 2.20
CA GLU A 73 -1.83 -10.96 1.26
C GLU A 73 -1.55 -9.49 0.89
N VAL A 74 -1.58 -9.16 -0.41
CA VAL A 74 -1.47 -7.78 -0.89
C VAL A 74 -2.68 -7.48 -1.77
N VAL A 75 -3.51 -6.53 -1.35
CA VAL A 75 -4.76 -6.18 -2.05
C VAL A 75 -4.76 -4.70 -2.40
N ALA A 76 -5.12 -4.37 -3.64
CA ALA A 76 -5.32 -2.99 -4.06
C ALA A 76 -6.79 -2.59 -3.90
N VAL A 77 -7.03 -1.37 -3.39
CA VAL A 77 -8.36 -0.77 -3.32
C VAL A 77 -8.31 0.67 -3.80
N GLU A 78 -9.44 1.19 -4.28
CA GLU A 78 -9.52 2.59 -4.68
C GLU A 78 -9.62 3.53 -3.48
N GLY A 79 -8.91 4.65 -3.55
CA GLY A 79 -8.98 5.71 -2.54
C GLY A 79 -10.20 6.61 -2.68
N ALA A 80 -10.38 7.48 -1.68
CA ALA A 80 -11.46 8.45 -1.64
C ALA A 80 -10.94 9.89 -1.69
N GLY A 81 -11.85 10.87 -1.80
CA GLY A 81 -11.53 12.30 -1.94
C GLY A 81 -10.77 12.96 -0.77
N SER A 82 -10.48 12.23 0.31
CA SER A 82 -9.63 12.68 1.41
C SER A 82 -8.72 11.56 1.90
N ARG A 83 -7.65 11.93 2.61
CA ARG A 83 -6.76 10.97 3.28
C ARG A 83 -7.53 10.08 4.26
N ALA A 84 -8.43 10.65 5.06
CA ALA A 84 -9.24 9.89 6.01
C ALA A 84 -10.22 8.94 5.31
N GLY A 85 -10.82 9.36 4.19
CA GLY A 85 -11.66 8.48 3.37
C GLY A 85 -10.87 7.34 2.75
N SER A 86 -9.63 7.60 2.30
CA SER A 86 -8.74 6.57 1.78
C SER A 86 -8.33 5.55 2.87
N VAL A 87 -8.12 6.00 4.11
CA VAL A 87 -7.89 5.10 5.25
C VAL A 87 -9.12 4.26 5.59
N ARG A 88 -10.34 4.76 5.35
CA ARG A 88 -11.58 3.98 5.55
C ARG A 88 -11.83 2.96 4.43
N ALA A 89 -11.35 3.26 3.22
CA ALA A 89 -11.51 2.39 2.06
C ALA A 89 -10.51 1.22 2.09
N GLY A 90 -9.32 1.45 2.65
CA GLY A 90 -8.36 0.39 2.98
C GLY A 90 -8.69 -0.30 4.29
#